data_AF-A0A956G450-F1
#
_entry.id   AF-A0A956G450-F1
#
_cell.length_a   1.000
_cell.length_b   1.000
_cell.length_c   1.000
_cell.angle_alpha   90.00
_cell.angle_beta   90.00
_cell.angle_gamma   90.00
#
_symmetry.space_group_name_H-M   'P 1'
#
loop_
_entity.id
_entity.type
_entity.pdbx_description
1 polymer ?
#
loop_
_entity_poly.entity_id
_entity_poly.type
_entity_poly.pdbx_seq_one_letter_code
_entity_poly.pdbx_strand_id
1 'polypeptide(L)'
;MASRKKLWFRLLAAIALLVAAGLGCSRNIGDDCSVNLDCSTQGDRICDTAQFEGYCTVEGCGINTCPEEAVCVRFFPTKFLSKPCDPATEDAVNIAPDKVTNDCRGDEVCLSSGHCALFSLERRFCMLKCEDNSDCRSGYECRSTGTAGAEALRDRNDPNLRVTKFCGERPQVQSATQQ
;
A
#
# COMPACT_ATOMS: atom_id res chain seq x y z
N MET A 1 6.67 16.93 60.21
CA MET A 1 5.62 16.74 59.17
C MET A 1 5.98 17.29 57.78
N ALA A 2 6.87 18.28 57.62
CA ALA A 2 7.19 18.89 56.32
C ALA A 2 7.98 17.99 55.33
N SER A 3 8.80 17.06 55.83
CA SER A 3 9.67 16.22 54.97
C SER A 3 8.92 15.14 54.19
N ARG A 4 7.86 14.56 54.76
CA ARG A 4 7.03 13.53 54.10
C ARG A 4 6.24 14.07 52.90
N LYS A 5 5.81 15.35 52.96
CA LYS A 5 5.10 16.02 51.86
C LYS A 5 6.01 16.28 50.66
N LYS A 6 7.27 16.67 50.89
CA LYS A 6 8.27 16.88 49.82
C LYS A 6 8.66 15.57 49.13
N LEU A 7 8.74 14.48 49.89
CA LEU A 7 9.03 13.15 49.35
C LEU A 7 7.88 12.63 48.47
N TRP A 8 6.63 12.83 48.90
CA TRP A 8 5.44 12.47 48.11
C TRP A 8 5.32 13.27 46.82
N PHE A 9 5.58 14.59 46.85
CA PHE A 9 5.55 15.42 45.64
C PHE A 9 6.63 15.01 44.63
N ARG A 10 7.83 14.63 45.09
CA ARG A 10 8.90 14.13 44.22
C ARG A 10 8.56 12.76 43.62
N LEU A 11 7.90 11.89 44.39
CA LEU A 11 7.46 10.57 43.92
C LEU A 11 6.38 10.70 42.84
N LEU A 12 5.39 11.58 43.05
CA LEU A 12 4.32 11.84 42.08
C LEU A 12 4.86 12.45 40.78
N ALA A 13 5.83 13.38 40.87
CA ALA A 13 6.47 13.95 39.69
C ALA A 13 7.29 12.93 38.90
N ALA A 14 7.99 12.00 39.58
CA ALA A 14 8.75 10.94 38.92
C ALA A 14 7.84 9.91 38.22
N ILE A 15 6.69 9.58 38.82
CA ILE A 15 5.68 8.68 38.21
C ILE A 15 5.05 9.34 36.99
N ALA A 16 4.73 10.64 37.03
CA ALA A 16 4.19 11.37 35.89
C ALA A 16 5.18 11.42 34.70
N LEU A 17 6.49 11.56 34.96
CA LEU A 17 7.52 11.54 33.92
C LEU A 17 7.67 10.16 33.26
N LEU A 18 7.51 9.08 34.02
CA LEU A 18 7.59 7.70 33.51
C LEU A 18 6.37 7.33 32.65
N VAL A 19 5.19 7.87 32.93
CA VAL A 19 3.96 7.61 32.16
C VAL A 19 3.98 8.35 30.80
N ALA A 20 4.61 9.52 30.72
CA ALA A 20 4.69 10.29 29.46
C ALA A 20 5.58 9.63 28.38
N ALA A 21 6.52 8.77 28.78
CA ALA A 21 7.40 8.05 27.84
C ALA A 21 6.75 6.81 27.21
N GLY A 22 5.54 6.43 27.63
CA GLY A 22 4.83 5.23 27.16
C GLY A 22 3.90 5.44 25.97
N LEU A 23 3.80 6.67 25.43
CA LEU A 23 3.08 6.92 24.19
C LEU A 23 3.94 6.42 23.02
N GLY A 24 3.91 5.10 22.77
CA GLY A 24 4.55 4.51 21.60
C GLY A 24 4.05 5.21 20.35
N CYS A 25 4.95 5.85 19.61
CA CYS A 25 4.63 6.40 18.30
C CYS A 25 4.15 5.24 17.43
N SER A 26 2.89 5.29 16.99
CA SER A 26 2.38 4.30 16.04
C SER A 26 3.21 4.41 14.76
N ARG A 27 3.65 3.27 14.22
CA ARG A 27 4.42 3.23 12.98
C ARG A 27 3.60 3.66 11.79
N ASN A 28 4.26 4.26 10.81
CA ASN A 28 3.65 4.78 9.60
C ASN A 28 3.50 3.68 8.54
N ILE A 29 2.75 3.99 7.48
CA ILE A 29 2.69 3.10 6.31
C ILE A 29 4.09 2.93 5.73
N GLY A 30 4.50 1.68 5.52
CA GLY A 30 5.79 1.31 4.95
C GLY A 30 6.95 1.11 5.91
N ASP A 31 6.74 1.34 7.22
CA ASP A 31 7.70 0.96 8.24
C ASP A 31 7.87 -0.57 8.33
N ASP A 32 9.05 -1.02 8.76
CA ASP A 32 9.33 -2.42 9.03
C ASP A 32 8.55 -2.94 10.25
N CYS A 33 8.26 -4.24 10.25
CA CYS A 33 7.52 -4.89 11.31
C CYS A 33 7.74 -6.40 11.29
N SER A 34 7.48 -7.05 12.43
CA SER A 34 7.44 -8.51 12.52
C SER A 34 6.06 -9.01 12.97
N VAL A 35 5.30 -8.19 13.68
CA VAL A 35 3.94 -8.50 14.13
C VAL A 35 3.02 -7.29 14.00
N ASN A 36 1.70 -7.52 13.94
CA ASN A 36 0.70 -6.44 13.80
C ASN A 36 0.81 -5.36 14.89
N LEU A 37 1.21 -5.76 16.11
CA LEU A 37 1.35 -4.85 17.25
C LEU A 37 2.46 -3.80 17.05
N ASP A 38 3.45 -4.07 16.19
CA ASP A 38 4.50 -3.11 15.83
C ASP A 38 3.91 -1.94 15.02
N CYS A 39 2.91 -2.22 14.20
CA CYS A 39 2.24 -1.23 13.35
C CYS A 39 1.15 -0.47 14.09
N SER A 40 0.32 -1.21 14.84
CA SER A 40 -0.74 -0.62 15.63
C SER A 40 -1.18 -1.50 16.81
N THR A 41 -1.28 -0.87 17.98
CA THR A 41 -1.93 -1.43 19.17
C THR A 41 -3.46 -1.39 19.11
N GLN A 42 -4.02 -0.57 18.22
CA GLN A 42 -5.46 -0.40 18.03
C GLN A 42 -6.01 -1.30 16.91
N GLY A 43 -5.14 -1.88 16.08
CA GLY A 43 -5.51 -2.80 15.01
C GLY A 43 -5.97 -2.14 13.71
N ASP A 44 -5.77 -0.83 13.54
CA ASP A 44 -6.05 -0.09 12.31
C ASP A 44 -5.01 -0.33 11.21
N ARG A 45 -3.87 -0.93 11.55
CA ARG A 45 -2.79 -1.33 10.63
C ARG A 45 -2.34 -2.76 10.91
N ILE A 46 -1.94 -3.45 9.86
CA ILE A 46 -1.37 -4.80 9.90
C ILE A 46 0.10 -4.78 9.52
N CYS A 47 0.83 -5.81 9.94
CA CYS A 47 2.15 -6.11 9.43
C CYS A 47 2.02 -7.10 8.28
N ASP A 48 2.23 -6.65 7.04
CA ASP A 48 2.33 -7.56 5.90
C ASP A 48 3.71 -8.23 5.90
N THR A 49 3.79 -9.43 6.46
CA THR A 49 5.03 -10.22 6.54
C THR A 49 5.35 -10.98 5.25
N ALA A 50 4.45 -10.96 4.26
CA ALA A 50 4.79 -11.41 2.92
C ALA A 50 5.73 -10.43 2.22
N GLN A 51 5.80 -9.20 2.73
CA GLN A 51 6.75 -8.20 2.25
C GLN A 51 8.14 -8.34 2.92
N PHE A 52 9.20 -7.95 2.22
CA PHE A 52 10.59 -7.99 2.66
C PHE A 52 10.77 -7.19 3.95
N GLU A 53 11.20 -7.85 5.03
CA GLU A 53 11.33 -7.30 6.39
C GLU A 53 10.02 -6.76 7.00
N GLY A 54 8.87 -7.17 6.46
CA GLY A 54 7.54 -6.74 6.89
C GLY A 54 7.20 -5.31 6.48
N TYR A 55 5.93 -5.03 6.24
CA TYR A 55 5.48 -3.70 5.82
C TYR A 55 4.21 -3.32 6.55
N CYS A 56 4.25 -2.24 7.34
CA CYS A 56 3.05 -1.71 7.98
C CYS A 56 2.10 -1.15 6.91
N THR A 57 0.88 -1.70 6.82
CA THR A 57 -0.12 -1.32 5.82
C THR A 57 -1.55 -1.43 6.35
N VAL A 58 -2.51 -1.04 5.52
CA VAL A 58 -3.94 -1.32 5.68
C VAL A 58 -4.39 -2.13 4.47
N GLU A 59 -4.90 -3.33 4.71
CA GLU A 59 -5.47 -4.18 3.66
C GLU A 59 -6.92 -3.77 3.35
N GLY A 60 -7.33 -3.90 2.09
CA GLY A 60 -8.71 -3.69 1.66
C GLY A 60 -9.11 -2.22 1.53
N CYS A 61 -8.14 -1.30 1.46
CA CYS A 61 -8.38 0.13 1.33
C CYS A 61 -9.24 0.49 0.11
N GLY A 62 -9.99 1.59 0.20
CA GLY A 62 -10.72 2.22 -0.91
C GLY A 62 -10.09 3.56 -1.31
N ILE A 63 -10.81 4.28 -2.19
CA ILE A 63 -10.43 5.63 -2.59
C ILE A 63 -10.45 6.52 -1.34
N ASN A 64 -9.35 7.22 -1.08
CA ASN A 64 -9.19 8.16 0.04
C ASN A 64 -9.40 7.56 1.45
N THR A 65 -9.27 6.24 1.61
CA THR A 65 -9.36 5.61 2.96
C THR A 65 -7.99 5.39 3.61
N CYS A 66 -6.89 5.58 2.87
CA CYS A 66 -5.55 5.51 3.43
C CYS A 66 -5.22 6.80 4.22
N PRO A 67 -4.30 6.71 5.19
CA PRO A 67 -3.67 7.88 5.79
C PRO A 67 -3.06 8.83 4.74
N GLU A 68 -2.84 10.09 5.09
CA GLU A 68 -2.42 11.13 4.14
C GLU A 68 -1.07 10.81 3.47
N GLU A 69 -0.16 10.13 4.16
CA GLU A 69 1.14 9.69 3.64
C GLU A 69 1.04 8.56 2.60
N ALA A 70 -0.11 7.91 2.48
CA ALA A 70 -0.28 6.70 1.69
C ALA A 70 -1.32 6.83 0.57
N VAL A 71 -1.23 5.93 -0.40
CA VAL A 71 -2.17 5.74 -1.50
C VAL A 71 -2.66 4.30 -1.50
N CYS A 72 -3.94 4.10 -1.81
CA CYS A 72 -4.47 2.76 -2.00
C CYS A 72 -4.09 2.23 -3.39
N VAL A 73 -3.32 1.15 -3.42
CA VAL A 73 -2.90 0.46 -4.64
C VAL A 73 -3.60 -0.89 -4.69
N ARG A 74 -4.12 -1.26 -5.86
CA ARG A 74 -4.65 -2.60 -6.10
C ARG A 74 -3.64 -3.42 -6.89
N PHE A 75 -3.46 -4.68 -6.51
CA PHE A 75 -2.48 -5.58 -7.08
C PHE A 75 -3.17 -6.79 -7.70
N PHE A 76 -2.73 -7.11 -8.91
CA PHE A 76 -3.14 -8.30 -9.65
C PHE A 76 -1.91 -9.20 -9.88
N PRO A 77 -2.02 -10.51 -9.66
CA PRO A 77 -0.90 -11.42 -9.87
C PRO A 77 -0.58 -11.53 -11.37
N THR A 78 0.58 -11.00 -11.77
CA THR A 78 1.00 -10.93 -13.17
C THR A 78 1.21 -12.30 -13.83
N LYS A 79 1.43 -13.34 -13.03
CA LYS A 79 1.66 -14.72 -13.50
C LYS A 79 0.45 -15.35 -14.21
N PHE A 80 -0.74 -14.79 -14.04
CA PHE A 80 -1.97 -15.32 -14.64
C PHE A 80 -2.52 -14.41 -15.75
N LEU A 81 -1.76 -13.41 -16.18
CA LEU A 81 -2.12 -12.49 -17.26
C LEU A 81 -1.68 -13.07 -18.59
N SER A 82 -2.61 -13.57 -19.40
CA SER A 82 -2.30 -14.16 -20.72
C SER A 82 -3.19 -13.66 -21.85
N LYS A 83 -4.36 -13.10 -21.55
CA LYS A 83 -5.28 -12.57 -22.55
C LYS A 83 -4.97 -11.08 -22.78
N PRO A 84 -4.57 -10.67 -23.99
CA PRO A 84 -4.32 -9.26 -24.29
C PRO A 84 -5.64 -8.48 -24.38
N CYS A 85 -5.57 -7.19 -24.08
CA CYS A 85 -6.66 -6.23 -24.24
C CYS A 85 -6.08 -4.82 -24.42
N ASP A 86 -6.83 -3.91 -25.03
CA ASP A 86 -6.46 -2.49 -25.08
C ASP A 86 -7.25 -1.69 -24.02
N PRO A 87 -6.60 -1.18 -22.97
CA PRO A 87 -7.28 -0.48 -21.88
C PRO A 87 -7.94 0.85 -22.31
N ALA A 88 -7.65 1.36 -23.52
CA ALA A 88 -8.29 2.54 -24.07
C ALA A 88 -9.62 2.24 -24.78
N THR A 89 -9.78 1.02 -25.31
CA THR A 89 -10.96 0.61 -26.09
C THR A 89 -11.82 -0.42 -25.39
N GLU A 90 -11.26 -1.11 -24.39
CA GLU A 90 -11.96 -2.15 -23.64
C GLU A 90 -13.16 -1.60 -22.87
N ASP A 91 -14.34 -2.16 -23.14
CA ASP A 91 -15.61 -1.79 -22.50
C ASP A 91 -15.89 -0.28 -22.54
N ALA A 92 -15.31 0.41 -23.52
CA ALA A 92 -15.38 1.86 -23.60
C ALA A 92 -16.76 2.31 -24.03
N VAL A 93 -17.46 3.04 -23.16
CA VAL A 93 -18.82 3.56 -23.44
C VAL A 93 -18.84 4.93 -24.12
N ASN A 94 -17.68 5.60 -24.23
CA ASN A 94 -17.55 6.98 -24.72
C ASN A 94 -16.71 7.11 -26.01
N ILE A 95 -16.53 6.03 -26.77
CA ILE A 95 -15.81 6.04 -28.04
C ILE A 95 -16.72 5.55 -29.18
N ALA A 96 -16.28 5.78 -30.42
CA ALA A 96 -17.04 5.35 -31.59
C ALA A 96 -17.28 3.82 -31.57
N PRO A 97 -18.48 3.31 -31.90
CA PRO A 97 -18.83 1.89 -31.72
C PRO A 97 -17.91 0.92 -32.48
N ASP A 98 -17.33 1.35 -33.61
CA ASP A 98 -16.37 0.59 -34.42
C ASP A 98 -14.98 0.46 -33.77
N LYS A 99 -14.73 1.22 -32.70
CA LYS A 99 -13.47 1.24 -31.96
C LYS A 99 -13.55 0.57 -30.59
N VAL A 100 -14.73 0.14 -30.15
CA VAL A 100 -14.90 -0.53 -28.85
C VAL A 100 -14.41 -1.98 -28.96
N THR A 101 -13.58 -2.39 -28.02
CA THR A 101 -13.20 -3.80 -27.83
C THR A 101 -13.91 -4.37 -26.61
N ASN A 102 -14.06 -5.69 -26.61
CA ASN A 102 -14.62 -6.47 -25.50
C ASN A 102 -13.79 -7.75 -25.38
N ASP A 103 -12.51 -7.52 -25.11
CA ASP A 103 -11.47 -8.53 -25.06
C ASP A 103 -11.51 -9.28 -23.73
N CYS A 104 -11.84 -8.64 -22.62
CA CYS A 104 -11.92 -9.26 -21.30
C CYS A 104 -13.29 -9.89 -21.04
N ARG A 105 -13.35 -10.84 -20.11
CA ARG A 105 -14.62 -11.40 -19.63
C ARG A 105 -15.28 -10.42 -18.65
N GLY A 106 -16.58 -10.59 -18.40
CA GLY A 106 -17.32 -9.73 -17.45
C GLY A 106 -16.83 -9.81 -15.99
N ASP A 107 -16.01 -10.80 -15.66
CA ASP A 107 -15.33 -10.97 -14.36
C ASP A 107 -13.83 -10.60 -14.41
N GLU A 108 -13.39 -9.97 -15.50
CA GLU A 108 -12.02 -9.51 -15.71
C GLU A 108 -11.94 -7.98 -15.87
N VAL A 109 -10.77 -7.42 -15.62
CA VAL A 109 -10.42 -6.03 -15.89
C VAL A 109 -9.21 -5.96 -16.79
N CYS A 110 -9.25 -5.08 -17.80
CA CYS A 110 -8.07 -4.77 -18.58
C CYS A 110 -7.12 -3.86 -17.78
N LEU A 111 -5.94 -4.39 -17.43
CA LEU A 111 -4.91 -3.66 -16.71
C LEU A 111 -4.22 -2.64 -17.63
N SER A 112 -3.51 -1.68 -17.04
CA SER A 112 -2.72 -0.70 -17.80
C SER A 112 -1.59 -1.36 -18.58
N SER A 113 -1.19 -2.58 -18.20
CA SER A 113 -0.24 -3.42 -18.94
C SER A 113 -0.84 -4.13 -20.17
N GLY A 114 -2.10 -3.87 -20.51
CA GLY A 114 -2.76 -4.43 -21.71
C GLY A 114 -3.10 -5.92 -21.62
N HIS A 115 -3.41 -6.40 -20.41
CA HIS A 115 -3.81 -7.79 -20.19
C HIS A 115 -5.00 -7.87 -19.24
N CYS A 116 -5.91 -8.81 -19.51
CA CYS A 116 -7.06 -9.08 -18.66
C CYS A 116 -6.62 -9.77 -17.36
N ALA A 117 -7.16 -9.30 -16.24
CA ALA A 117 -6.95 -9.87 -14.91
C ALA A 117 -8.28 -10.16 -14.24
N LEU A 118 -8.40 -11.29 -13.53
CA LEU A 118 -9.60 -11.63 -12.78
C LEU A 118 -9.79 -10.69 -11.59
N PHE A 119 -11.00 -10.14 -11.42
CA PHE A 119 -11.33 -9.31 -10.26
C PHE A 119 -11.20 -10.05 -8.93
N SER A 120 -11.41 -11.38 -8.92
CA SER A 120 -11.32 -12.20 -7.71
C SER A 120 -9.89 -12.34 -7.16
N LEU A 121 -8.88 -11.98 -7.95
CA LEU A 121 -7.48 -11.99 -7.55
C LEU A 121 -6.97 -10.61 -7.12
N GLU A 122 -7.83 -9.59 -7.15
CA GLU A 122 -7.48 -8.24 -6.72
C GLU A 122 -7.22 -8.22 -5.21
N ARG A 123 -6.06 -7.67 -4.82
CA ARG A 123 -5.72 -7.35 -3.43
C ARG A 123 -5.45 -5.87 -3.33
N ARG A 124 -5.85 -5.22 -2.24
CA ARG A 124 -5.69 -3.76 -2.05
C ARG A 124 -4.91 -3.47 -0.79
N PHE A 125 -3.92 -2.60 -0.89
CA PHE A 125 -3.06 -2.21 0.23
C PHE A 125 -2.77 -0.72 0.19
N CYS A 126 -2.71 -0.08 1.37
CA CYS A 126 -2.16 1.25 1.49
C CYS A 126 -0.64 1.18 1.34
N MET A 127 -0.12 1.87 0.34
CA MET A 127 1.31 1.94 0.05
C MET A 127 1.80 3.37 0.31
N LEU A 128 2.97 3.51 0.91
CA LEU A 128 3.62 4.80 1.16
C LEU A 128 3.83 5.55 -0.16
N LYS A 129 3.41 6.81 -0.23
CA LYS A 129 3.67 7.69 -1.37
C LYS A 129 5.15 8.01 -1.47
N CYS A 130 5.63 8.24 -2.69
CA CYS A 130 7.00 8.67 -2.95
C CYS A 130 7.06 9.56 -4.18
N GLU A 131 8.07 10.41 -4.25
CA GLU A 131 8.47 11.15 -5.44
C GLU A 131 9.64 10.45 -6.13
N ASP A 132 10.59 9.95 -5.34
CA ASP A 132 11.78 9.21 -5.78
C ASP A 132 12.21 8.09 -4.82
N ASN A 133 13.27 7.37 -5.19
CA ASN A 133 13.73 6.18 -4.45
C ASN A 133 14.24 6.46 -3.04
N SER A 134 14.61 7.71 -2.72
CA SER A 134 15.12 8.08 -1.39
C SER A 134 14.00 8.24 -0.34
N ASP A 135 12.75 8.41 -0.79
CA ASP A 135 11.57 8.38 0.08
C ASP A 135 11.27 6.97 0.60
N CYS A 136 11.80 5.95 -0.10
CA CYS A 136 11.55 4.55 0.21
C CYS A 136 12.67 3.98 1.07
N ARG A 137 12.31 3.07 1.99
CA ARG A 137 13.29 2.34 2.80
C ARG A 137 14.14 1.38 1.97
N SER A 138 15.22 0.88 2.58
CA SER A 138 16.08 -0.12 1.95
C SER A 138 15.28 -1.36 1.52
N GLY A 139 15.60 -1.90 0.33
CA GLY A 139 14.84 -2.98 -0.29
C GLY A 139 13.62 -2.52 -1.10
N TYR A 140 13.26 -1.23 -1.05
CA TYR A 140 12.11 -0.66 -1.76
C TYR A 140 12.55 0.40 -2.76
N GLU A 141 11.73 0.63 -3.77
CA GLU A 141 11.92 1.67 -4.78
C GLU A 141 10.59 2.37 -5.07
N CYS A 142 10.70 3.58 -5.59
CA CYS A 142 9.55 4.39 -5.94
C CYS A 142 9.02 3.96 -7.31
N ARG A 143 7.86 3.32 -7.31
CA ARG A 143 7.25 2.69 -8.49
C ARG A 143 5.98 3.41 -8.87
N SER A 144 5.70 3.44 -10.17
CA SER A 144 4.42 3.96 -10.68
C SER A 144 3.38 2.84 -10.76
N THR A 145 2.14 3.17 -10.43
CA THR A 145 0.98 2.34 -10.80
C THR A 145 0.90 2.16 -12.32
N GLY A 146 0.18 1.13 -12.76
CA GLY A 146 0.13 0.65 -14.13
C GLY A 146 1.29 -0.26 -14.52
N THR A 147 2.13 -0.68 -13.55
CA THR A 147 3.29 -1.55 -13.79
C THR A 147 3.23 -2.79 -12.91
N ALA A 148 3.66 -3.93 -13.46
CA ALA A 148 3.74 -5.21 -12.74
C ALA A 148 2.47 -5.59 -11.94
N GLY A 149 1.29 -5.32 -12.50
CA GLY A 149 0.01 -5.65 -11.89
C GLY A 149 -0.43 -4.71 -10.75
N ALA A 150 0.37 -3.71 -10.40
CA ALA A 150 -0.01 -2.65 -9.48
C ALA A 150 -0.80 -1.58 -10.24
N GLU A 151 -2.05 -1.32 -9.87
CA GLU A 151 -2.93 -0.35 -10.51
C GLU A 151 -3.40 0.69 -9.50
N ALA A 152 -3.63 1.92 -9.98
CA ALA A 152 -4.33 2.92 -9.19
C ALA A 152 -5.83 2.55 -9.11
N LEU A 153 -6.47 2.92 -8.00
CA LEU A 153 -7.93 2.93 -7.95
C LEU A 153 -8.44 4.04 -8.88
N ARG A 154 -9.28 3.67 -9.85
CA ARG A 154 -9.97 4.63 -10.72
C ARG A 154 -11.15 5.23 -9.95
N ASP A 155 -11.11 6.54 -9.70
CA ASP A 155 -12.34 7.26 -9.36
C ASP A 155 -13.14 7.44 -10.65
N ARG A 156 -14.36 6.90 -10.71
CA ARG A 156 -15.23 7.05 -11.89
C ARG A 156 -15.57 8.53 -12.18
N ASN A 157 -15.41 9.40 -11.19
CA ASN A 157 -15.66 10.84 -11.32
C ASN A 157 -14.39 11.64 -11.66
N ASP A 158 -13.19 11.04 -11.58
CA ASP A 158 -11.95 11.66 -12.06
C ASP A 158 -11.51 10.97 -13.37
N PRO A 159 -11.78 11.59 -14.54
CA PRO A 159 -11.35 11.04 -15.82
C PRO A 159 -9.83 11.01 -15.97
N ASN A 160 -9.08 11.72 -15.11
CA ASN A 160 -7.64 11.66 -15.07
C ASN A 160 -7.23 10.56 -14.09
N LEU A 161 -7.01 9.35 -14.60
CA LEU A 161 -6.31 8.34 -13.83
C LEU A 161 -4.90 8.86 -13.52
N ARG A 162 -4.72 9.41 -12.33
CA ARG A 162 -3.41 9.90 -11.90
C ARG A 162 -2.54 8.68 -11.64
N VAL A 163 -1.57 8.47 -12.53
CA VAL A 163 -0.43 7.60 -12.25
C VAL A 163 0.10 8.02 -10.88
N THR A 164 -0.05 7.15 -9.89
CA THR A 164 0.41 7.43 -8.54
C THR A 164 1.67 6.65 -8.29
N LYS A 165 2.61 7.29 -7.59
CA LYS A 165 3.87 6.67 -7.19
C LYS A 165 3.75 6.12 -5.77
N PHE A 166 4.36 4.96 -5.55
CA PHE A 166 4.36 4.30 -4.26
C PHE A 166 5.66 3.54 -4.02
N CYS A 167 6.04 3.38 -2.76
CA CYS A 167 7.15 2.51 -2.38
C CYS A 167 6.73 1.05 -2.50
N GLY A 168 7.26 0.36 -3.51
CA GLY A 168 7.11 -1.07 -3.68
C GLY A 168 8.45 -1.76 -3.54
N GLU A 169 8.44 -3.05 -3.23
CA GLU A 169 9.67 -3.84 -3.18
C GLU A 169 10.44 -3.76 -4.49
N ARG A 170 11.76 -3.65 -4.36
CA ARG A 170 12.66 -3.88 -5.48
C ARG A 170 12.52 -5.34 -5.91
N PRO A 171 12.35 -5.62 -7.21
CA PRO A 171 12.47 -6.96 -7.73
C PRO A 171 13.81 -7.52 -7.26
N GLN A 172 13.77 -8.56 -6.43
CA GLN A 172 14.98 -9.31 -6.14
C GLN A 172 15.42 -9.88 -7.48
N VAL A 173 16.52 -9.36 -8.05
CA VAL A 173 17.20 -10.04 -9.16
C VAL A 173 17.46 -11.43 -8.61
N GLN A 174 16.73 -12.43 -9.10
CA GLN A 174 17.05 -13.81 -8.81
C GLN A 174 18.49 -13.96 -9.26
N SER A 175 19.41 -14.02 -8.30
CA SER A 175 20.80 -14.33 -8.53
C SER A 175 20.79 -15.57 -9.42
N ALA A 176 21.22 -15.41 -10.67
CA ALA A 176 21.43 -16.50 -11.60
C ALA A 176 22.64 -17.31 -11.11
N THR A 177 22.45 -18.03 -10.01
CA THR A 177 23.35 -19.06 -9.49
C THR A 177 22.51 -20.01 -8.65
N GLN A 178 22.01 -21.07 -9.28
CA GLN A 178 22.00 -22.46 -8.79
C GLN A 178 21.01 -23.29 -9.62
N GLN A 179 21.49 -23.80 -10.75
CA GLN A 179 21.64 -25.24 -11.04
C GLN A 179 22.53 -25.42 -12.26
#